data_AF-A0A066W5B5-F1
#
_entry.id   AF-A0A066W5B5-F1
#
_cell.length_a   1.000
_cell.length_b   1.000
_cell.length_c   1.000
_cell.angle_alpha   90.00
_cell.angle_beta   90.00
_cell.angle_gamma   90.00
#
_symmetry.space_group_name_H-M   'P 1'
#
loop_
_entity.id
_entity.type
_entity.pdbx_description
1 polymer ?
#
loop_
_entity_poly.entity_id
_entity_poly.type
_entity_poly.pdbx_seq_one_letter_code
_entity_poly.pdbx_strand_id
1 'polypeptide(L)'
;SWRNIIPDVDYREMLACFGTMEMHRQEVLWELCETEKLFVQSLCGIHGLFALPLKSPSGDWIKGVPASIARLFDWLEDILRLHSKLAVAMQKLRVESSGQGSNGKVIIRFADSIAKYITKLELHLPYLLRFESVIGMVEDMVAAPQNEFGQFIRM
;
A
#
# COMPACT_ATOMS: atom_id res chain seq x y z
N SER A 1 -5.39 12.95 -12.92
CA SER A 1 -6.83 12.67 -12.95
C SER A 1 -7.12 11.63 -14.02
N TRP A 2 -8.11 10.76 -13.78
CA TRP A 2 -8.64 9.77 -14.72
C TRP A 2 -9.09 10.42 -16.04
N ARG A 3 -9.72 11.59 -15.96
CA ARG A 3 -10.12 12.36 -17.15
C ARG A 3 -8.99 12.63 -18.15
N ASN A 4 -7.76 12.86 -17.66
CA ASN A 4 -6.63 13.26 -18.49
C ASN A 4 -6.04 12.11 -19.32
N ILE A 5 -6.33 10.86 -18.94
CA ILE A 5 -5.84 9.68 -19.66
C ILE A 5 -6.86 9.14 -20.67
N ILE A 6 -8.03 9.77 -20.76
CA ILE A 6 -9.11 9.39 -21.66
C ILE A 6 -9.24 10.44 -22.77
N PRO A 7 -9.28 10.02 -24.05
CA PRO A 7 -9.58 10.91 -25.16
C PRO A 7 -10.93 11.63 -24.98
N ASP A 8 -10.99 12.91 -25.37
CA ASP A 8 -12.20 13.74 -25.22
C ASP A 8 -13.44 13.20 -25.93
N VAL A 9 -13.25 12.43 -27.00
CA VAL A 9 -14.35 11.76 -27.72
C VAL A 9 -14.94 10.66 -26.82
N ASP A 10 -14.10 9.75 -26.34
CA ASP A 10 -14.52 8.66 -25.45
C ASP A 10 -15.15 9.18 -24.15
N TYR A 11 -14.60 10.25 -23.58
CA TYR A 11 -15.17 10.85 -22.37
C TYR A 11 -16.60 11.38 -22.60
N ARG A 12 -16.85 12.04 -23.74
CA ARG A 12 -18.19 12.55 -24.08
C ARG A 12 -19.18 11.41 -24.32
N GLU A 13 -18.75 10.34 -24.99
CA GLU A 13 -19.57 9.14 -25.17
C GLU A 13 -19.92 8.49 -23.83
N MET A 14 -18.94 8.30 -22.96
CA MET A 14 -19.17 7.76 -21.62
C MET A 14 -20.07 8.66 -20.77
N LEU A 15 -19.89 9.98 -20.85
CA LEU A 15 -20.72 10.94 -20.14
C LEU A 15 -22.19 10.85 -20.62
N ALA A 16 -22.41 10.71 -21.93
CA ALA A 16 -23.75 10.55 -22.49
C ALA A 16 -24.40 9.22 -22.08
N CYS A 17 -23.62 8.13 -22.00
CA CYS A 17 -24.11 6.80 -21.65
C CYS A 17 -24.35 6.61 -20.14
N PHE A 18 -23.46 7.13 -19.29
CA PHE A 18 -23.43 6.81 -17.86
C PHE A 18 -23.70 8.00 -16.93
N GLY A 19 -23.63 9.22 -17.45
CA GLY A 19 -23.88 10.45 -16.69
C GLY A 19 -22.72 10.90 -15.80
N THR A 20 -22.86 12.10 -15.24
CA THR A 20 -21.82 12.80 -14.47
C THR A 20 -21.45 12.09 -13.17
N MET A 21 -22.42 11.47 -12.49
CA MET A 21 -22.18 10.71 -11.26
C MET A 21 -21.22 9.55 -11.48
N GLU A 22 -21.38 8.81 -12.59
CA GLU A 22 -20.51 7.70 -12.90
C GLU A 22 -19.10 8.17 -13.28
N MET A 23 -18.98 9.29 -14.01
CA MET A 23 -17.68 9.89 -14.32
C MET A 23 -16.93 10.30 -13.05
N HIS A 24 -17.65 10.88 -12.08
CA HIS A 24 -17.06 11.19 -10.78
C HIS A 24 -16.64 9.92 -10.02
N ARG A 25 -17.46 8.87 -10.03
CA ARG A 25 -17.12 7.59 -9.41
C ARG A 25 -15.84 6.99 -10.00
N GLN A 26 -15.66 7.05 -11.33
CA GLN A 26 -14.44 6.58 -11.98
C GLN A 26 -13.20 7.40 -11.59
N GLU A 27 -13.35 8.72 -11.42
CA GLU A 27 -12.26 9.57 -10.92
C GLU A 27 -11.84 9.17 -9.50
N VAL A 28 -12.79 8.95 -8.60
CA VAL A 28 -12.52 8.51 -7.22
C VAL A 28 -11.87 7.11 -7.19
N LEU A 29 -12.37 6.18 -8.01
CA LEU A 29 -11.76 4.85 -8.11
C LEU A 29 -10.34 4.92 -8.65
N TRP A 30 -10.09 5.77 -9.63
CA TRP A 30 -8.76 6.00 -10.16
C TRP A 30 -7.81 6.54 -9.10
N GLU A 31 -8.24 7.59 -8.38
CA GLU A 31 -7.47 8.17 -7.28
C GLU A 31 -7.12 7.11 -6.24
N LEU A 32 -8.11 6.33 -5.78
CA LEU A 32 -7.91 5.23 -4.84
C LEU A 32 -6.84 4.24 -5.31
N CYS A 33 -6.87 3.86 -6.58
CA CYS A 33 -5.89 2.93 -7.14
C CYS A 33 -4.48 3.55 -7.23
N GLU A 34 -4.37 4.84 -7.57
CA GLU A 34 -3.08 5.52 -7.61
C GLU A 34 -2.51 5.73 -6.21
N THR A 35 -3.33 6.13 -5.23
CA THR A 35 -2.88 6.30 -3.85
C THR A 35 -2.47 4.97 -3.22
N GLU A 36 -3.19 3.88 -3.51
CA GLU A 36 -2.81 2.53 -3.04
C GLU A 36 -1.46 2.08 -3.61
N LYS A 37 -1.19 2.38 -4.89
CA LYS A 37 0.11 2.10 -5.51
C LYS A 37 1.24 2.89 -4.83
N LEU A 38 1.02 4.19 -4.56
CA LEU A 38 1.99 5.03 -3.86
C LEU A 38 2.23 4.57 -2.42
N PHE A 39 1.18 4.10 -1.74
CA PHE A 39 1.26 3.53 -0.40
C PHE A 39 2.15 2.27 -0.38
N VAL A 40 1.92 1.33 -1.31
CA VAL A 40 2.76 0.13 -1.45
C VAL A 40 4.21 0.50 -1.76
N GLN A 41 4.44 1.46 -2.66
CA GLN A 41 5.80 1.93 -2.99
C GLN A 41 6.52 2.51 -1.77
N SER A 42 5.81 3.30 -0.96
CA SER A 42 6.35 3.89 0.26
C SER A 42 6.71 2.82 1.28
N LEU A 43 5.82 1.84 1.49
CA LEU A 43 6.07 0.71 2.37
C LEU A 43 7.23 -0.17 1.88
N CYS A 44 7.33 -0.43 0.58
CA CYS A 44 8.48 -1.12 0.00
C CYS A 44 9.79 -0.37 0.30
N GLY A 45 9.78 0.96 0.20
CA GLY A 45 10.93 1.80 0.53
C GLY A 45 11.33 1.66 2.00
N ILE A 46 10.37 1.82 2.92
CA ILE A 46 10.61 1.67 4.37
C ILE A 46 11.13 0.27 4.69
N HIS A 47 10.49 -0.77 4.15
CA HIS A 47 10.91 -2.16 4.35
C HIS A 47 12.32 -2.41 3.80
N GLY A 48 12.63 -1.88 2.62
CA GLY A 48 13.93 -2.02 1.98
C GLY A 48 15.07 -1.29 2.69
N LEU A 49 14.78 -0.12 3.28
CA LEU A 49 15.76 0.69 3.98
C LEU A 49 15.99 0.24 5.42
N PHE A 50 14.95 -0.21 6.12
CA PHE A 50 15.04 -0.47 7.56
C PHE A 50 14.90 -1.93 7.96
N ALA A 51 14.01 -2.70 7.31
CA ALA A 51 13.75 -4.08 7.72
C ALA A 51 14.72 -5.06 7.05
N LEU A 52 14.90 -4.96 5.73
CA LEU A 52 15.76 -5.89 4.98
C LEU A 52 17.23 -5.89 5.43
N PRO A 53 17.88 -4.75 5.70
CA PRO A 53 19.29 -4.77 6.12
C PRO A 53 19.51 -5.40 7.51
N LEU A 54 18.44 -5.53 8.29
CA LEU A 54 18.44 -6.15 9.61
C LEU A 54 18.07 -7.65 9.58
N LYS A 55 17.84 -8.21 8.39
CA LYS A 55 17.63 -9.65 8.20
C LYS A 55 18.90 -10.30 7.65
N SER A 56 19.17 -11.52 8.11
CA SER A 56 20.19 -12.39 7.55
C SER A 56 19.78 -12.87 6.15
N PRO A 57 20.70 -13.48 5.37
CA PRO A 57 20.35 -14.14 4.11
C PRO A 57 19.32 -15.28 4.27
N SER A 58 19.21 -15.87 5.46
CA SER A 58 18.18 -16.88 5.79
C SER A 58 16.81 -16.27 6.13
N GLY A 59 16.72 -14.95 6.28
CA GLY A 59 15.51 -14.22 6.64
C GLY A 59 15.31 -14.01 8.14
N ASP A 60 16.29 -14.41 8.96
CA ASP A 60 16.24 -14.25 10.41
C ASP A 60 16.70 -12.86 10.83
N TRP A 61 16.12 -12.31 11.90
CA TRP A 61 16.59 -11.05 12.48
C TRP A 61 18.03 -11.19 12.99
N ILE A 62 18.91 -10.27 12.62
CA ILE A 62 20.30 -10.28 13.09
C ILE A 62 20.37 -10.02 14.61
N LYS A 63 21.46 -10.47 15.23
CA LYS A 63 21.71 -10.24 16.65
C LYS A 63 21.78 -8.74 16.93
N GLY A 64 21.12 -8.29 18.00
CA GLY A 64 21.10 -6.89 18.42
C GLY A 64 19.81 -6.16 18.08
N VAL A 65 18.96 -6.70 17.20
CA VAL A 65 17.62 -6.16 16.94
C VAL A 65 16.67 -6.53 18.10
N PRO A 66 16.06 -5.55 18.78
CA PRO A 66 15.07 -5.82 19.82
C PRO A 66 13.85 -6.57 19.28
N ALA A 67 13.35 -7.54 20.04
CA ALA A 67 12.25 -8.40 19.61
C ALA A 67 10.95 -7.63 19.29
N SER A 68 10.70 -6.53 19.99
CA SER A 68 9.57 -5.62 19.76
C SER A 68 9.66 -4.91 18.41
N ILE A 69 10.85 -4.45 18.03
CA ILE A 69 11.13 -3.79 16.74
C ILE A 69 11.04 -4.81 15.60
N ALA A 70 11.69 -5.96 15.76
CA ALA A 70 11.59 -7.08 14.84
C ALA A 70 10.13 -7.44 14.55
N ARG A 71 9.32 -7.56 15.61
CA ARG A 71 7.89 -7.87 15.48
C ARG A 71 7.10 -6.77 14.75
N LEU A 72 7.43 -5.50 15.01
CA LEU A 72 6.79 -4.38 14.32
C LEU A 72 7.05 -4.41 12.82
N PHE A 73 8.29 -4.74 12.41
CA PHE A 73 8.63 -4.91 11.01
C PHE A 73 8.00 -6.17 10.38
N ASP A 74 7.87 -7.27 11.12
CA ASP A 74 7.17 -8.46 10.62
C ASP A 74 5.70 -8.13 10.29
N TRP A 75 5.00 -7.38 11.15
CA TRP A 75 3.65 -6.90 10.85
C TRP A 75 3.62 -5.90 9.69
N LEU A 76 4.62 -5.04 9.57
CA LEU A 76 4.76 -4.14 8.41
C LEU A 76 4.89 -4.93 7.10
N GLU A 77 5.65 -6.03 7.11
CA GLU A 77 5.80 -6.93 5.97
C GLU A 77 4.45 -7.58 5.59
N ASP A 78 3.67 -8.01 6.59
CA ASP A 78 2.33 -8.55 6.37
C ASP A 78 1.36 -7.50 5.80
N ILE A 79 1.40 -6.26 6.31
CA ILE A 79 0.66 -5.10 5.77
C ILE A 79 1.05 -4.87 4.32
N LEU A 80 2.35 -4.76 4.04
CA LEU A 80 2.88 -4.56 2.70
C LEU A 80 2.41 -5.68 1.75
N ARG A 81 2.42 -6.93 2.20
CA ARG A 81 1.98 -8.08 1.40
C ARG A 81 0.48 -8.02 1.10
N LEU A 82 -0.35 -7.60 2.06
CA LEU A 82 -1.78 -7.41 1.84
C LEU A 82 -2.03 -6.30 0.80
N HIS A 83 -1.44 -5.13 1.01
CA HIS A 83 -1.62 -3.96 0.15
C HIS A 83 -1.05 -4.20 -1.25
N SER A 84 0.06 -4.92 -1.38
CA SER A 84 0.58 -5.35 -2.69
C SER A 84 -0.43 -6.22 -3.45
N LYS A 85 -1.10 -7.15 -2.77
CA LYS A 85 -2.15 -7.98 -3.40
C LYS A 85 -3.40 -7.16 -3.75
N LEU A 86 -3.74 -6.16 -2.92
CA LEU A 86 -4.84 -5.24 -3.15
C LEU A 86 -4.56 -4.36 -4.38
N ALA A 87 -3.38 -3.74 -4.46
CA ALA A 87 -2.92 -2.96 -5.60
C ALA A 87 -2.93 -3.77 -6.90
N VAL A 88 -2.45 -5.02 -6.86
CA VAL A 88 -2.51 -5.93 -8.02
C VAL A 88 -3.96 -6.23 -8.44
N ALA A 89 -4.86 -6.45 -7.49
CA ALA A 89 -6.27 -6.67 -7.80
C ALA A 89 -6.92 -5.44 -8.44
N MET A 90 -6.67 -4.25 -7.89
CA MET A 90 -7.13 -2.97 -8.45
C MET A 90 -6.58 -2.75 -9.87
N GLN A 91 -5.30 -3.06 -10.09
CA GLN A 91 -4.68 -2.94 -11.41
C GLN A 91 -5.31 -3.90 -12.44
N LYS A 92 -5.62 -5.15 -12.04
CA LYS A 92 -6.30 -6.11 -12.91
C LYS A 92 -7.67 -5.60 -13.35
N LEU A 93 -8.46 -5.03 -12.44
CA LEU A 93 -9.76 -4.44 -12.77
C LEU A 93 -9.63 -3.33 -13.80
N ARG A 94 -8.61 -2.47 -13.65
CA ARG A 94 -8.34 -1.40 -14.63
C ARG A 94 -8.01 -1.95 -16.01
N VAL A 95 -7.16 -2.97 -16.08
CA VAL A 95 -6.77 -3.60 -17.37
C VAL A 95 -7.95 -4.31 -18.02
N GLU A 96 -8.71 -5.11 -17.27
CA GLU A 96 -9.88 -5.84 -17.77
C GLU A 96 -10.97 -4.90 -18.30
N SER A 97 -11.16 -3.77 -17.63
CA SER A 97 -12.06 -2.71 -18.09
C SER A 97 -11.53 -2.13 -19.41
N SER A 98 -10.26 -1.72 -19.45
CA SER A 98 -9.65 -1.05 -20.62
C SER A 98 -9.71 -1.84 -21.94
N GLY A 99 -9.89 -3.16 -21.90
CA GLY A 99 -9.93 -4.04 -23.07
C GLY A 99 -11.27 -4.14 -23.80
N GLN A 100 -12.36 -3.55 -23.30
CA GLN A 100 -13.72 -3.75 -23.85
C GLN A 100 -14.29 -2.58 -24.69
N GLY A 101 -13.47 -1.96 -25.55
CA GLY A 101 -13.91 -0.85 -26.42
C GLY A 101 -14.23 0.45 -25.65
N SER A 102 -15.00 1.38 -26.25
CA SER A 102 -15.37 2.66 -25.62
C SER A 102 -16.21 2.47 -24.34
N ASN A 103 -17.02 1.42 -24.26
CA ASN A 103 -17.76 1.04 -23.04
C ASN A 103 -16.90 0.32 -21.99
N GLY A 104 -15.69 -0.12 -22.34
CA GLY A 104 -14.81 -0.85 -21.44
C GLY A 104 -14.14 0.02 -20.39
N LYS A 105 -14.01 1.34 -20.60
CA LYS A 105 -13.14 2.18 -19.77
C LYS A 105 -13.72 2.52 -18.38
N VAL A 106 -14.85 1.91 -18.00
CA VAL A 106 -15.58 2.14 -16.75
C VAL A 106 -15.53 0.89 -15.87
N ILE A 107 -14.99 1.02 -14.66
CA ILE A 107 -14.91 -0.08 -13.70
C ILE A 107 -16.26 -0.24 -13.00
N ILE A 108 -17.04 -1.28 -13.31
CA ILE A 108 -18.39 -1.47 -12.74
C ILE A 108 -18.36 -2.28 -11.42
N ARG A 109 -17.70 -3.43 -11.38
CA ARG A 109 -17.77 -4.39 -10.25
C ARG A 109 -16.63 -4.26 -9.25
N PHE A 110 -16.32 -3.03 -8.83
CA PHE A 110 -15.19 -2.77 -7.94
C PHE A 110 -15.33 -3.46 -6.57
N ALA A 111 -16.50 -3.35 -5.93
CA ALA A 111 -16.73 -3.86 -4.59
C ALA A 111 -16.50 -5.38 -4.49
N ASP A 112 -17.03 -6.15 -5.43
CA ASP A 112 -16.92 -7.62 -5.47
C ASP A 112 -15.46 -8.09 -5.45
N SER A 113 -14.60 -7.37 -6.16
CA SER A 113 -13.19 -7.72 -6.31
C SER A 113 -12.35 -7.34 -5.09
N ILE A 114 -12.79 -6.33 -4.35
CA ILE A 114 -12.03 -5.72 -3.24
C ILE A 114 -12.51 -6.20 -1.87
N ALA A 115 -13.78 -6.61 -1.72
CA ALA A 115 -14.40 -6.98 -0.44
C ALA A 115 -13.57 -8.00 0.38
N LYS A 116 -12.96 -8.99 -0.29
CA LYS A 116 -12.13 -10.02 0.35
C LYS A 116 -10.83 -9.50 0.99
N TYR A 117 -10.42 -8.29 0.65
CA TYR A 117 -9.24 -7.63 1.23
C TYR A 117 -9.63 -6.73 2.40
N ILE A 118 -10.82 -6.12 2.36
CA ILE A 118 -11.34 -5.26 3.42
C ILE A 118 -11.42 -6.01 4.75
N THR A 119 -11.91 -7.25 4.73
CA THR A 119 -11.98 -8.10 5.93
C THR A 119 -10.62 -8.44 6.52
N LYS A 120 -9.53 -8.29 5.75
CA LYS A 120 -8.17 -8.62 6.18
C LYS A 120 -7.43 -7.41 6.75
N LEU A 121 -8.02 -6.20 6.68
CA LEU A 121 -7.39 -4.99 7.22
C LEU A 121 -7.23 -5.05 8.75
N GLU A 122 -7.90 -5.98 9.44
CA GLU A 122 -7.67 -6.26 10.86
C GLU A 122 -6.21 -6.60 11.20
N LEU A 123 -5.42 -7.05 10.23
CA LEU A 123 -3.99 -7.32 10.43
C LEU A 123 -3.19 -6.06 10.81
N HIS A 124 -3.73 -4.86 10.58
CA HIS A 124 -3.12 -3.61 11.01
C HIS A 124 -3.17 -3.42 12.53
N LEU A 125 -4.14 -4.04 13.22
CA LEU A 125 -4.37 -3.83 14.65
C LEU A 125 -3.11 -4.05 15.53
N PRO A 126 -2.39 -5.19 15.44
CA PRO A 126 -1.21 -5.38 16.28
C PRO A 126 -0.09 -4.37 15.98
N TYR A 127 0.07 -3.96 14.72
CA TYR A 127 1.02 -2.92 14.33
C TYR A 127 0.67 -1.58 14.98
N LEU A 128 -0.56 -1.12 14.79
CA LEU A 128 -1.04 0.17 15.29
C LEU A 128 -0.98 0.26 16.82
N LEU A 129 -1.36 -0.82 17.52
CA LEU A 129 -1.35 -0.87 18.98
C LEU A 129 0.07 -0.82 19.57
N ARG A 130 1.09 -1.26 18.83
CA ARG A 130 2.48 -1.30 19.31
C ARG A 130 3.31 -0.14 18.79
N PHE A 131 2.88 0.51 17.71
CA PHE A 131 3.65 1.49 16.97
C PHE A 131 4.28 2.55 17.88
N GLU A 132 3.47 3.30 18.63
CA GLU A 132 3.95 4.39 19.48
C GLU A 132 4.98 3.93 20.51
N SER A 133 4.71 2.83 21.21
CA SER A 133 5.62 2.27 22.21
C SER A 133 6.97 1.82 21.63
N VAL A 134 6.95 1.28 20.40
CA VAL A 134 8.17 0.81 19.73
C VAL A 134 8.95 1.98 19.15
N ILE A 135 8.27 3.01 18.62
CA ILE A 135 8.94 4.23 18.14
C ILE A 135 9.63 4.95 19.31
N GLY A 136 8.99 5.09 20.47
CA GLY A 136 9.67 5.67 21.64
C GLY A 136 10.94 4.90 22.05
N MET A 137 10.90 3.57 21.97
CA MET A 137 12.09 2.73 22.19
C MET A 137 13.19 2.97 21.14
N VAL A 138 12.81 3.14 19.86
CA VAL A 138 13.76 3.46 18.79
C VAL A 138 14.39 4.82 19.03
N GLU A 139 13.60 5.83 19.42
CA GLU A 139 14.08 7.18 19.73
C GLU A 139 15.09 7.17 20.87
N ASP A 140 14.80 6.44 21.97
CA ASP A 140 15.72 6.27 23.09
C ASP A 140 17.04 5.61 22.65
N MET A 141 16.97 4.60 21.78
CA MET A 141 18.14 3.91 21.23
C MET A 141 18.96 4.81 20.31
N VAL A 142 18.30 5.61 19.46
CA VAL A 142 18.95 6.58 18.58
C VAL A 142 19.64 7.68 19.39
N ALA A 143 19.02 8.14 20.48
CA ALA A 143 19.60 9.13 21.39
C ALA A 143 20.82 8.59 22.17
N ALA A 144 20.90 7.28 22.39
CA ALA A 144 22.02 6.63 23.08
C ALA A 144 23.22 6.41 22.13
N PRO A 145 24.36 7.14 22.30
CA PRO A 145 25.45 7.09 21.32
C PRO A 145 26.10 5.71 21.19
N GLN A 146 26.08 4.92 22.26
CA GLN A 146 26.70 3.59 22.36
C GLN A 146 25.76 2.45 21.92
N ASN A 147 24.51 2.74 21.56
CA ASN A 147 23.58 1.70 21.13
C ASN A 147 23.81 1.36 19.64
N GLU A 148 24.22 0.12 19.36
CA GLU A 148 24.54 -0.35 17.99
C GLU A 148 23.35 -0.24 17.03
N PHE A 149 22.14 -0.60 17.49
CA PHE A 149 20.92 -0.48 16.69
C PHE A 149 20.61 1.00 16.38
N GLY A 150 20.72 1.88 17.37
CA GLY A 150 20.56 3.32 17.20
C GLY A 150 21.63 3.96 16.30
N GLN A 151 22.83 3.38 16.21
CA GLN A 151 23.84 3.79 15.23
C GLN A 151 23.43 3.42 13.81
N PHE A 152 22.92 2.19 13.60
CA PHE A 152 22.40 1.75 12.29
C PHE A 152 21.30 2.68 11.76
N ILE A 153 20.35 3.09 12.61
CA ILE A 153 19.26 3.99 12.20
C ILE A 153 19.74 5.41 11.85
N ARG A 154 20.88 5.86 12.39
CA ARG A 154 21.45 7.19 12.12
C ARG A 154 22.27 7.28 10.81
N MET A 155 22.67 6.14 10.27
CA MET A 155 23.44 6.05 9.02
C MET A 155 22.55 6.27 7.80
#